data_AF-A0A7S1ZJQ8-F1
#
_entry.id   AF-A0A7S1ZJQ8-F1
#
_cell.length_a   1.000
_cell.length_b   1.000
_cell.length_c   1.000
_cell.angle_alpha   90.00
_cell.angle_beta   90.00
_cell.angle_gamma   90.00
#
_symmetry.space_group_name_H-M   'P 1'
#
loop_
_entity.id
_entity.type
_entity.pdbx_description
1 polymer ?
#
loop_
_entity_poly.entity_id
_entity_poly.type
_entity_poly.pdbx_seq_one_letter_code
_entity_poly.pdbx_strand_id
1 'polypeptide(L)'
;MGFTFPWYNQISLTIDLPELKGGKILERFRPDLIHVTSPGLMVYAAIFYARVMRIPLLMSYHTHLPIYAKNYWPMIPKVEEFAWWLMRYVHSRADLTLVTSPQIRDELVAGGISRGDVLG
;
A
#
# COMPACT_ATOMS: atom_id res chain seq x y z
N MET A 1 -9.76 8.33 -11.44
CA MET A 1 -9.06 9.54 -11.93
C MET A 1 -7.81 9.83 -11.11
N GLY A 2 -6.83 10.56 -11.66
CA GLY A 2 -5.68 11.04 -10.90
C GLY A 2 -5.87 12.49 -10.42
N PHE A 3 -5.32 12.85 -9.26
CA PHE A 3 -5.21 14.26 -8.85
C PHE A 3 -3.75 14.63 -8.61
N THR A 4 -3.38 15.87 -8.94
CA THR A 4 -2.05 16.42 -8.68
C THR A 4 -2.03 17.12 -7.33
N PHE A 5 -0.94 16.96 -6.57
CA PHE A 5 -0.77 17.71 -5.33
C PHE A 5 -0.48 19.19 -5.64
N PRO A 6 -1.05 20.17 -4.91
CA PRO A 6 -0.87 21.60 -5.20
C PRO A 6 0.60 22.05 -5.22
N TRP A 7 1.47 21.34 -4.50
CA TRP A 7 2.90 21.66 -4.32
C TRP A 7 3.83 20.74 -5.12
N TYR A 8 3.28 19.71 -5.78
CA TYR A 8 4.02 18.74 -6.60
C TYR A 8 3.23 18.44 -7.87
N ASN A 9 3.28 19.36 -8.83
CA ASN A 9 2.58 19.25 -10.11
C ASN A 9 3.06 18.11 -11.02
N GLN A 10 4.18 17.46 -10.68
CA GLN A 10 4.73 16.33 -11.43
C GLN A 10 4.26 14.96 -10.89
N ILE A 11 3.59 14.93 -9.73
CA ILE A 11 3.12 13.68 -9.11
C ILE A 11 1.60 13.59 -9.32
N SER A 12 1.17 12.63 -10.15
CA SER A 12 -0.23 12.27 -10.32
C SER A 12 -0.56 11.10 -9.40
N LEU A 13 -1.36 11.35 -8.36
CA LEU A 13 -1.89 10.30 -7.50
C LEU A 13 -3.11 9.68 -8.16
N THR A 14 -2.97 8.45 -8.63
CA THR A 14 -4.08 7.72 -9.26
C THR A 14 -5.00 7.15 -8.20
N ILE A 15 -6.30 7.44 -8.31
CA ILE A 15 -7.38 6.81 -7.55
C ILE A 15 -8.33 6.16 -8.56
N ASP A 16 -8.79 4.95 -8.28
CA ASP A 16 -9.71 4.21 -9.16
C ASP A 16 -11.12 4.13 -8.55
N LEU A 17 -11.23 4.41 -7.26
CA LEU A 17 -12.48 4.64 -6.56
C LEU A 17 -12.93 6.10 -6.79
N PRO A 18 -14.23 6.37 -7.07
CA PRO A 18 -15.37 5.46 -7.10
C PRO A 18 -15.71 4.90 -8.49
N GLU A 19 -14.99 5.27 -9.53
CA GLU A 19 -15.35 4.97 -10.93
C GLU A 19 -15.17 3.48 -11.31
N LEU A 20 -14.42 2.73 -10.48
CA LEU A 20 -14.18 1.29 -10.58
C LEU A 20 -13.73 0.82 -11.98
N LYS A 21 -12.98 1.65 -12.71
CA LYS A 21 -12.57 1.33 -14.08
C LYS A 21 -11.61 0.14 -14.10
N GLY A 22 -10.76 0.02 -13.07
CA GLY A 22 -9.90 -1.13 -12.87
C GLY A 22 -10.66 -2.44 -12.73
N GLY A 23 -11.86 -2.44 -12.14
CA GLY A 23 -12.68 -3.64 -11.99
C GLY A 23 -13.03 -4.29 -13.34
N LYS A 24 -13.47 -3.49 -14.33
CA LYS A 24 -13.76 -4.01 -15.68
C LYS A 24 -12.51 -4.55 -16.40
N ILE A 25 -11.34 -3.97 -16.12
CA ILE A 25 -10.08 -4.45 -16.68
C ILE A 25 -9.73 -5.81 -16.05
N LEU A 26 -9.84 -5.93 -14.73
CA LEU A 26 -9.60 -7.17 -14.00
C LEU A 26 -10.58 -8.28 -14.41
N GLU A 27 -11.86 -7.98 -14.61
CA GLU A 27 -12.85 -8.95 -15.10
C GLU A 27 -12.51 -9.49 -16.49
N ARG A 28 -11.98 -8.65 -17.38
CA ARG A 28 -11.57 -9.06 -18.73
C ARG A 28 -10.26 -9.83 -18.73
N PHE A 29 -9.30 -9.34 -17.95
CA PHE A 29 -7.95 -9.91 -17.88
C PHE A 29 -7.93 -11.24 -17.11
N ARG A 30 -8.78 -11.36 -16.08
CA ARG A 30 -8.88 -12.50 -15.15
C ARG A 30 -7.53 -12.89 -14.55
N PRO A 31 -6.87 -11.99 -13.78
CA PRO A 31 -5.58 -12.31 -13.20
C PRO A 31 -5.71 -13.33 -12.07
N ASP A 32 -4.69 -14.18 -11.95
CA ASP A 32 -4.53 -15.09 -10.81
C ASP A 32 -3.91 -14.42 -9.58
N LEU A 33 -3.37 -13.21 -9.73
CA LEU A 33 -2.69 -12.44 -8.67
C LEU A 33 -2.81 -10.94 -8.92
N ILE A 34 -3.10 -10.17 -7.87
CA ILE A 34 -2.95 -8.70 -7.88
C ILE A 34 -1.68 -8.35 -7.13
N HIS A 35 -0.79 -7.60 -7.78
CA HIS A 35 0.40 -7.03 -7.16
C HIS A 35 0.29 -5.50 -7.11
N VAL A 36 0.58 -4.92 -5.95
CA VAL A 36 0.56 -3.46 -5.77
C VAL A 36 1.75 -2.98 -4.94
N THR A 37 2.28 -1.82 -5.29
CA THR A 37 3.37 -1.19 -4.55
C THR A 37 2.84 -0.11 -3.62
N SER A 38 3.30 -0.13 -2.37
CA SER A 38 3.05 0.87 -1.35
C SER A 38 4.29 1.78 -1.16
N PRO A 39 4.11 3.07 -0.82
CA PRO A 39 2.84 3.74 -0.49
C PRO A 39 2.11 4.29 -1.74
N GLY A 40 0.80 4.07 -1.84
CA GLY A 40 -0.02 4.63 -2.91
C GLY A 40 -1.51 4.46 -2.66
N LEU A 41 -2.34 5.37 -3.20
CA LEU A 41 -3.81 5.29 -3.05
C LEU A 41 -4.42 4.11 -3.80
N MET A 42 -3.74 3.61 -4.84
CA MET A 42 -4.10 2.38 -5.55
C MET A 42 -4.13 1.15 -4.68
N VAL A 43 -3.42 1.17 -3.54
CA VAL A 43 -3.44 0.05 -2.60
C VAL A 43 -4.85 -0.20 -2.06
N TYR A 44 -5.67 0.84 -1.85
CA TYR A 44 -7.06 0.66 -1.42
C TYR A 44 -7.94 0.03 -2.49
N ALA A 45 -7.75 0.41 -3.76
CA ALA A 45 -8.45 -0.20 -4.88
C ALA A 45 -8.04 -1.67 -5.06
N ALA A 46 -6.73 -1.97 -4.97
CA ALA A 46 -6.21 -3.33 -5.03
C ALA A 46 -6.78 -4.23 -3.90
N ILE A 47 -6.81 -3.73 -2.66
CA ILE A 47 -7.46 -4.40 -1.53
C ILE A 47 -8.94 -4.68 -1.84
N PHE A 48 -9.66 -3.69 -2.37
CA PHE A 48 -11.07 -3.83 -2.69
C PHE A 48 -11.30 -4.91 -3.75
N TYR A 49 -10.57 -4.85 -4.87
CA TYR A 49 -10.71 -5.80 -5.96
C TYR A 49 -10.29 -7.21 -5.57
N ALA A 50 -9.16 -7.37 -4.87
CA ALA A 50 -8.70 -8.67 -4.37
C ALA A 50 -9.78 -9.37 -3.55
N ARG A 51 -10.47 -8.63 -2.67
CA ARG A 51 -11.55 -9.19 -1.85
C ARG A 51 -12.82 -9.51 -2.62
N VAL A 52 -13.28 -8.58 -3.45
CA VAL A 52 -14.54 -8.74 -4.20
C VAL A 52 -14.41 -9.86 -5.22
N MET A 53 -13.26 -9.95 -5.89
CA MET A 53 -12.99 -10.92 -6.95
C MET A 53 -12.33 -12.21 -6.44
N ARG A 54 -12.00 -12.29 -5.14
CA ARG A 54 -11.30 -13.41 -4.50
C ARG A 54 -9.97 -13.76 -5.17
N ILE A 55 -9.21 -12.73 -5.55
CA ILE A 55 -7.89 -12.86 -6.17
C ILE A 55 -6.83 -12.59 -5.08
N PRO A 56 -5.80 -13.44 -4.94
CA PRO A 56 -4.70 -13.21 -4.01
C PRO A 56 -4.05 -11.82 -4.19
N LEU A 57 -3.62 -11.22 -3.09
CA LEU A 57 -3.02 -9.88 -3.06
C LEU A 57 -1.58 -9.90 -2.54
N LEU A 58 -0.65 -9.55 -3.42
CA LEU A 58 0.76 -9.31 -3.12
C LEU A 58 1.00 -7.80 -2.98
N MET A 59 1.67 -7.39 -1.91
CA MET A 59 2.09 -6.00 -1.71
C MET A 59 3.60 -5.88 -1.66
N SER A 60 4.18 -4.95 -2.41
CA SER A 60 5.57 -4.56 -2.21
C SER A 60 5.66 -3.31 -1.35
N TYR A 61 6.57 -3.34 -0.38
CA TYR A 61 6.88 -2.22 0.51
C TYR A 61 8.30 -1.73 0.25
N HIS A 62 8.42 -0.55 -0.35
CA HIS A 62 9.70 0.02 -0.75
C HIS A 62 10.08 1.31 -0.02
N THR A 63 9.10 2.07 0.50
CA THR A 63 9.35 3.35 1.17
C THR A 63 8.98 3.27 2.64
N HIS A 64 9.92 3.62 3.51
CA HIS A 64 9.76 3.56 4.97
C HIS A 64 8.85 4.66 5.52
N LEU A 65 7.53 4.53 5.30
CA LEU A 65 6.55 5.59 5.53
C LEU A 65 6.59 6.24 6.94
N PRO A 66 6.77 5.51 8.06
CA PRO A 66 6.80 6.12 9.39
C PRO A 66 7.96 7.09 9.60
N ILE A 67 9.16 6.72 9.13
CA ILE A 67 10.34 7.58 9.22
C ILE A 67 10.13 8.83 8.36
N TYR A 68 9.60 8.68 7.15
CA TYR A 68 9.28 9.81 6.29
C TYR A 68 8.21 10.72 6.90
N ALA A 69 7.13 10.15 7.47
CA ALA A 69 6.06 10.93 8.09
C ALA A 69 6.58 11.79 9.25
N LYS A 70 7.45 11.25 10.10
CA LYS A 70 8.11 11.98 11.19
C LYS A 70 8.99 13.12 10.67
N ASN A 71 9.75 12.88 9.61
CA ASN A 71 10.70 13.86 9.06
C ASN A 71 9.99 14.99 8.31
N TYR A 72 8.91 14.70 7.59
CA TYR A 72 8.19 15.70 6.79
C TYR A 72 7.12 16.48 7.58
N TRP A 73 6.49 15.86 8.59
CA TRP A 73 5.47 16.50 9.42
C TRP A 73 5.78 16.43 10.93
N PRO A 74 6.93 16.94 11.38
CA PRO A 74 7.32 16.89 12.79
C PRO A 74 6.36 17.68 13.71
N MET A 75 5.61 18.64 13.14
CA MET A 75 4.64 19.46 13.87
C MET A 75 3.28 18.77 14.09
N ILE A 76 3.02 17.62 13.44
CA ILE A 76 1.76 16.89 13.59
C ILE A 76 1.93 15.86 14.72
N PRO A 77 1.22 16.02 15.86
CA PRO A 77 1.30 15.05 16.94
C PRO A 77 0.86 13.66 16.46
N LYS A 78 1.60 12.61 16.86
CA LYS A 78 1.29 11.20 16.57
C LYS A 78 1.24 10.82 15.09
N VAL A 79 1.87 11.60 14.19
CA VAL A 79 1.93 11.28 12.76
C VAL A 79 2.61 9.94 12.48
N GLU A 80 3.64 9.60 13.26
CA GLU A 80 4.35 8.32 13.18
C GLU A 80 3.44 7.14 13.59
N GLU A 81 2.69 7.28 14.69
CA GLU A 81 1.72 6.27 15.14
C GLU A 81 0.60 6.06 14.11
N PHE A 82 0.12 7.15 13.51
CA PHE A 82 -0.89 7.10 12.46
C PHE A 82 -0.35 6.40 11.20
N ALA A 83 0.89 6.69 10.79
CA ALA A 83 1.54 6.01 9.68
C ALA A 83 1.67 4.49 9.96
N TRP A 84 2.09 4.11 11.17
CA TRP A 84 2.12 2.71 11.59
C TRP A 84 0.75 2.04 11.57
N TRP A 85 -0.27 2.73 12.07
CA TRP A 85 -1.65 2.25 12.02
C TRP A 85 -2.12 2.02 10.59
N LEU A 86 -1.84 2.97 9.69
CA LEU A 86 -2.22 2.87 8.28
C LEU A 86 -1.50 1.71 7.58
N MET A 87 -0.20 1.55 7.83
CA MET A 87 0.56 0.42 7.30
C MET A 87 0.01 -0.91 7.81
N ARG A 88 -0.25 -1.05 9.11
CA ARG A 88 -0.91 -2.25 9.66
C ARG A 88 -2.25 -2.50 8.99
N TYR A 89 -3.08 -1.47 8.85
CA TYR A 89 -4.38 -1.57 8.22
C TYR A 89 -4.27 -2.07 6.79
N VAL A 90 -3.33 -1.56 6.00
CA VAL A 90 -3.14 -1.92 4.61
C VAL A 90 -2.53 -3.32 4.45
N HIS A 91 -1.39 -3.57 5.09
CA HIS A 91 -0.60 -4.79 4.88
C HIS A 91 -1.21 -6.03 5.55
N SER A 92 -2.02 -5.88 6.60
CA SER A 92 -2.82 -6.99 7.16
C SER A 92 -3.85 -7.57 6.18
N ARG A 93 -4.09 -6.88 5.06
CA ARG A 93 -5.08 -7.25 4.04
C ARG A 93 -4.44 -7.87 2.80
N ALA A 94 -3.11 -7.92 2.76
CA ALA A 94 -2.36 -8.64 1.75
C ALA A 94 -2.17 -10.10 2.16
N ASP A 95 -2.14 -11.00 1.19
CA ASP A 95 -1.75 -12.38 1.41
C ASP A 95 -0.24 -12.49 1.66
N LEU A 96 0.54 -11.62 1.01
CA LEU A 96 1.98 -11.52 1.19
C LEU A 96 2.45 -10.07 1.05
N THR A 97 3.32 -9.62 1.95
CA THR A 97 4.03 -8.36 1.84
C THR A 97 5.52 -8.62 1.58
N LEU A 98 6.02 -8.16 0.44
CA LEU A 98 7.42 -8.20 0.06
C LEU A 98 8.14 -6.94 0.56
N VAL A 99 9.25 -7.13 1.25
CA VAL A 99 10.13 -6.05 1.73
C VAL A 99 11.51 -6.15 1.11
N THR A 100 12.24 -5.04 1.08
CA THR A 100 13.57 -4.94 0.47
C THR A 100 14.71 -5.40 1.37
N SER A 101 14.49 -5.58 2.68
CA SER A 101 15.53 -6.05 3.60
C SER A 101 14.97 -6.80 4.81
N PRO A 102 15.76 -7.70 5.42
CA PRO A 102 15.39 -8.37 6.67
C PRO A 102 15.09 -7.40 7.82
N GLN A 103 15.79 -6.26 7.89
CA GLN A 103 15.58 -5.25 8.92
C GLN A 103 14.15 -4.67 8.83
N ILE A 104 13.72 -4.33 7.61
CA ILE A 104 12.35 -3.83 7.39
C ILE A 104 11.33 -4.92 7.69
N ARG A 105 11.62 -6.19 7.35
CA ARG A 105 10.76 -7.33 7.71
C ARG A 105 10.53 -7.38 9.22
N ASP A 106 11.61 -7.36 9.99
CA ASP A 106 11.55 -7.51 11.44
C ASP A 106 10.85 -6.31 12.10
N GLU A 107 11.04 -5.11 11.56
CA GLU A 107 10.27 -3.93 11.98
C GLU A 107 8.79 -4.03 11.65
N LEU A 108 8.42 -4.52 10.46
CA LEU A 108 7.01 -4.76 10.11
C LEU A 108 6.38 -5.80 11.04
N VAL A 109 7.11 -6.88 11.34
CA VAL A 109 6.67 -7.92 12.27
C VAL A 109 6.49 -7.37 13.68
N ALA A 110 7.45 -6.61 14.19
CA ALA A 110 7.35 -5.92 15.48
C ALA A 110 6.19 -4.90 15.50
N GLY A 111 5.92 -4.28 14.35
CA GLY A 111 4.79 -3.38 14.12
C GLY A 111 3.44 -4.09 13.99
N GLY A 112 3.38 -5.42 14.00
CA GLY A 112 2.14 -6.23 13.96
C GLY A 112 1.75 -6.75 12.57
N ILE A 113 2.65 -6.72 11.59
CA ILE A 113 2.43 -7.23 10.23
C ILE A 113 3.17 -8.57 10.09
N SER A 114 2.45 -9.68 10.23
CA SER A 114 3.05 -11.02 10.33
C SER A 114 3.40 -11.69 8.99
N ARG A 115 2.90 -11.19 7.87
CA ARG A 115 3.03 -11.80 6.53
C ARG A 115 4.09 -11.10 5.67
N GLY A 116 5.28 -10.89 6.24
CA GLY A 116 6.41 -10.24 5.59
C GLY A 116 7.44 -11.25 5.08
N ASP A 117 7.80 -11.16 3.80
CA ASP A 117 8.89 -11.92 3.20
C ASP A 117 9.89 -10.99 2.50
N VAL A 118 11.16 -11.39 2.46
CA VAL A 118 12.24 -10.58 1.87
C VAL A 118 12.36 -10.92 0.39
N LEU A 119 12.48 -9.90 -0.47
CA LEU A 119 12.85 -10.09 -1.87
C LEU A 119 14.27 -10.71 -1.93
N GLY A 120 14.33 -12.02 -2.15
CA GLY A 120 15.57 -12.79 -2.34
C GLY A 120 16.11 -12.71 -3.76
#